data_AF-A0A3S0L8L0-F1
#
_entry.id   AF-A0A3S0L8L0-F1
#
_cell.length_a   1.000
_cell.length_b   1.000
_cell.length_c   1.000
_cell.angle_alpha   90.00
_cell.angle_beta   90.00
_cell.angle_gamma   90.00
#
_symmetry.space_group_name_H-M   'P 1'
#
loop_
_entity.id
_entity.type
_entity.pdbx_description
1 polymer ?
#
loop_
_entity_poly.entity_id
_entity_poly.type
_entity_poly.pdbx_seq_one_letter_code
_entity_poly.pdbx_strand_id
1 'polypeptide(L)'
;MSLIALPLLASSALAWTPTLDQPTAKTVIDTAFQRPVEGAKPTYQTVNLAVENGAFKTPGGVNQFAGEASCLSGWLAAPQDYAEGSRMLSVTASGQADVLQQQAAKAYVDWNNLRPEDALTEEARAQRARLIADNQLRVDIKVTGAASEQTRRAYRVRLQTGENTFVNPARQSYVADWKQSADGLWSGTVVYYFDASPAEGQTGLRFDPNGKVNVQFYNEKSQCGYSVPLDLGSFY
;
A
#
# COMPACT_ATOMS: atom_id res chain seq x y z
N MET A 1 31.37 14.52 -41.05
CA MET A 1 31.41 14.11 -39.63
C MET A 1 29.96 14.03 -39.16
N SER A 2 29.38 12.84 -39.11
CA SER A 2 28.04 12.62 -38.52
C SER A 2 28.21 12.38 -37.03
N LEU A 3 27.66 13.27 -36.21
CA LEU A 3 27.53 13.06 -34.76
C LEU A 3 26.45 12.01 -34.51
N ILE A 4 26.86 10.86 -33.99
CA ILE A 4 25.97 9.83 -33.45
C ILE A 4 25.52 10.32 -32.07
N ALA A 5 24.25 10.71 -31.94
CA ALA A 5 23.64 10.96 -30.65
C ALA A 5 23.33 9.61 -29.98
N LEU A 6 24.05 9.28 -28.90
CA LEU A 6 23.67 8.18 -28.01
C LEU A 6 22.38 8.61 -27.28
N PRO A 7 21.27 7.85 -27.39
CA PRO A 7 20.16 8.04 -26.48
C PRO A 7 20.63 7.63 -25.09
N LEU A 8 20.78 8.61 -24.20
CA LEU A 8 20.85 8.36 -22.77
C LEU A 8 19.55 7.63 -22.40
N LEU A 9 19.66 6.32 -22.17
CA LEU A 9 18.59 5.53 -21.57
C LEU A 9 18.37 6.09 -20.17
N ALA A 10 17.48 7.07 -20.06
CA ALA A 10 16.89 7.45 -18.78
C ALA A 10 16.25 6.17 -18.25
N SER A 11 16.90 5.55 -17.26
CA SER A 11 16.28 4.48 -16.49
C SER A 11 15.07 5.14 -15.85
N SER A 12 13.88 4.86 -16.38
CA SER A 12 12.64 5.25 -15.75
C SER A 12 12.69 4.65 -14.35
N ALA A 13 13.00 5.47 -13.36
CA ALA A 13 12.92 5.06 -11.97
C ALA A 13 11.53 4.48 -11.81
N LEU A 14 11.46 3.21 -11.40
CA LEU A 14 10.19 2.60 -11.06
C LEU A 14 9.52 3.55 -10.07
N ALA A 15 8.20 3.72 -10.19
CA ALA A 15 7.44 4.37 -9.16
C ALA A 15 7.56 3.53 -7.89
N TRP A 16 6.66 2.58 -7.63
CA TRP A 16 6.93 1.64 -6.54
C TRP A 16 8.22 0.88 -6.85
N THR A 17 9.18 0.90 -5.93
CA THR A 17 10.50 0.34 -6.13
C THR A 17 10.61 -0.95 -5.31
N PRO A 18 10.49 -2.14 -5.95
CA PRO A 18 10.48 -3.42 -5.24
C PRO A 18 11.77 -3.65 -4.44
N THR A 19 12.90 -3.16 -4.97
CA THR A 19 14.19 -3.13 -4.29
C THR A 19 14.79 -1.75 -4.46
N LEU A 20 15.05 -1.03 -3.37
CA LEU A 20 15.61 0.32 -3.43
C LEU A 20 16.92 0.36 -4.24
N ASP A 21 16.96 1.26 -5.22
CA ASP A 21 18.16 1.62 -5.95
C ASP A 21 18.75 2.95 -5.45
N GLN A 22 19.95 3.27 -5.91
CA GLN A 22 20.67 4.48 -5.51
C GLN A 22 19.95 5.78 -5.90
N PRO A 23 19.42 5.94 -7.13
CA PRO A 23 18.63 7.12 -7.50
C PRO A 23 17.42 7.35 -6.58
N THR A 24 16.59 6.33 -6.36
CA THR A 24 15.41 6.43 -5.50
C THR A 24 15.80 6.71 -4.06
N ALA A 25 16.80 6.00 -3.52
CA ALA A 25 17.28 6.24 -2.16
C ALA A 25 17.77 7.68 -1.97
N LYS A 26 18.49 8.23 -2.95
CA LYS A 26 18.94 9.63 -2.94
C LYS A 26 17.75 10.59 -2.93
N THR A 27 16.79 10.41 -3.81
CA THR A 27 15.60 11.27 -3.87
C THR A 27 14.81 11.26 -2.57
N VAL A 28 14.58 10.08 -1.99
CA VAL A 28 13.87 9.91 -0.71
C VAL A 28 14.62 10.61 0.42
N ILE A 29 15.92 10.37 0.57
CA ILE A 29 16.76 11.00 1.59
C ILE A 29 16.76 12.53 1.42
N ASP A 30 17.00 13.02 0.21
CA ASP A 30 17.04 14.46 -0.04
C ASP A 30 15.70 15.14 0.25
N THR A 31 14.59 14.49 -0.10
CA THR A 31 13.23 14.96 0.23
C THR A 31 13.03 15.05 1.75
N ALA A 32 13.42 14.01 2.50
CA ALA A 32 13.35 14.02 3.96
C ALA A 32 14.24 15.11 4.60
N PHE A 33 15.36 15.44 3.97
CA PHE A 33 16.31 16.48 4.40
C PHE A 33 15.91 17.88 3.90
N GLN A 34 14.72 18.02 3.29
CA GLN A 34 14.21 19.28 2.74
C GLN A 34 15.10 19.88 1.65
N ARG A 35 15.89 19.04 0.97
CA ARG A 35 16.70 19.46 -0.19
C ARG A 35 15.78 19.49 -1.42
N PRO A 36 15.93 20.48 -2.32
CA PRO A 36 15.14 20.53 -3.54
C PRO A 36 15.36 19.28 -4.42
N VAL A 37 14.29 18.57 -4.75
CA VAL A 37 14.30 17.46 -5.71
C VAL A 37 13.14 17.61 -6.67
N GLU A 38 13.44 17.64 -7.98
CA GLU A 38 12.42 17.68 -9.02
C GLU A 38 11.82 16.30 -9.25
N GLY A 39 10.49 16.22 -9.40
CA GLY A 39 9.81 14.97 -9.69
C GLY A 39 9.73 13.99 -8.50
N ALA A 40 9.95 14.46 -7.27
CA ALA A 40 9.76 13.66 -6.06
C ALA A 40 8.31 13.16 -5.96
N LYS A 41 8.15 11.86 -5.75
CA LYS A 41 6.87 11.21 -5.44
C LYS A 41 6.72 10.96 -3.93
N PRO A 42 5.48 10.83 -3.41
CA PRO A 42 5.24 10.27 -2.09
C PRO A 42 5.88 8.87 -1.95
N THR A 43 6.15 8.41 -0.73
CA THR A 43 6.63 7.02 -0.48
C THR A 43 5.51 6.02 -0.22
N TYR A 44 4.26 6.50 -0.24
CA TYR A 44 3.07 5.69 -0.07
C TYR A 44 1.87 6.32 -0.79
N GLN A 45 0.87 5.50 -1.08
CA GLN A 45 -0.45 5.95 -1.54
C GLN A 45 -1.49 5.64 -0.46
N THR A 46 -2.43 6.56 -0.21
CA THR A 46 -3.61 6.27 0.62
C THR A 46 -4.88 6.58 -0.15
N VAL A 47 -5.80 5.62 -0.20
CA VAL A 47 -7.15 5.79 -0.71
C VAL A 47 -8.09 5.96 0.47
N ASN A 48 -8.80 7.09 0.55
CA ASN A 48 -9.73 7.38 1.63
C ASN A 48 -11.14 6.95 1.23
N LEU A 49 -11.70 6.01 1.99
CA LEU A 49 -12.98 5.36 1.70
C LEU A 49 -14.10 5.85 2.63
N ALA A 50 -13.86 6.94 3.37
CA ALA A 50 -14.91 7.62 4.10
C ALA A 50 -16.02 8.06 3.14
N VAL A 51 -17.27 7.96 3.59
CA VAL A 51 -18.44 8.43 2.84
C VAL A 51 -18.82 9.80 3.37
N GLU A 52 -18.89 10.78 2.48
CA GLU A 52 -19.33 12.15 2.77
C GLU A 52 -20.38 12.52 1.72
N ASN A 53 -21.52 13.07 2.15
CA ASN A 53 -22.63 13.47 1.26
C ASN A 53 -23.11 12.35 0.30
N GLY A 54 -23.16 11.11 0.77
CA GLY A 54 -23.63 9.96 -0.01
C GLY A 54 -22.66 9.44 -1.07
N ALA A 55 -21.40 9.91 -1.06
CA ALA A 55 -20.36 9.46 -1.98
C ALA A 55 -19.05 9.14 -1.23
N PHE A 56 -18.23 8.26 -1.79
CA PHE A 56 -16.87 8.04 -1.28
C PHE A 56 -16.02 9.30 -1.49
N LYS A 57 -15.20 9.63 -0.48
CA LYS A 57 -14.29 10.78 -0.51
C LYS A 57 -13.27 10.68 -1.64
N THR A 58 -12.81 9.48 -1.94
CA THR A 58 -12.09 9.19 -3.19
C THR A 58 -13.08 8.67 -4.23
N PRO A 59 -13.40 9.42 -5.30
CA PRO A 59 -14.25 8.94 -6.39
C PRO A 59 -13.68 7.66 -7.00
N GLY A 60 -14.52 6.64 -7.16
CA GLY A 60 -14.08 5.32 -7.63
C GLY A 60 -13.15 4.56 -6.66
N GLY A 61 -13.02 5.04 -5.41
CA GLY A 61 -12.16 4.43 -4.39
C GLY A 61 -12.64 3.07 -3.90
N VAL A 62 -13.93 2.76 -4.05
CA VAL A 62 -14.49 1.42 -3.79
C VAL A 62 -15.34 0.99 -4.96
N ASN A 63 -15.03 -0.18 -5.51
CA ASN A 63 -15.87 -0.90 -6.46
C ASN A 63 -16.40 -2.17 -5.81
N GLN A 64 -17.52 -2.68 -6.32
CA GLN A 64 -18.02 -4.00 -5.94
C GLN A 64 -17.60 -5.01 -7.01
N PHE A 65 -17.04 -6.15 -6.58
CA PHE A 65 -16.71 -7.26 -7.49
C PHE A 65 -17.52 -8.53 -7.21
N ALA A 66 -18.22 -8.61 -6.07
CA ALA A 66 -19.06 -9.74 -5.72
C ALA A 66 -20.22 -9.33 -4.80
N GLY A 67 -21.30 -10.11 -4.84
CA GLY A 67 -22.55 -9.84 -4.10
C GLY A 67 -23.59 -9.09 -4.95
N GLU A 68 -24.71 -8.73 -4.33
CA GLU A 68 -25.79 -7.96 -4.96
C GLU A 68 -25.49 -6.46 -4.99
N ALA A 69 -26.08 -5.70 -5.91
CA ALA A 69 -25.86 -4.25 -6.04
C ALA A 69 -26.16 -3.44 -4.75
N SER A 70 -26.96 -4.02 -3.85
CA SER A 70 -27.26 -3.49 -2.52
C SER A 70 -26.03 -3.37 -1.61
N CYS A 71 -24.98 -4.16 -1.85
CA CYS A 71 -23.74 -4.14 -1.05
C CYS A 71 -23.06 -2.76 -1.04
N LEU A 72 -22.99 -2.09 -2.20
CA LEU A 72 -22.32 -0.79 -2.31
C LEU A 72 -23.28 0.36 -1.98
N SER A 73 -24.54 0.29 -2.46
CA SER A 73 -25.54 1.32 -2.19
C SER A 73 -25.92 1.39 -0.71
N GLY A 74 -25.99 0.25 -0.02
CA GLY A 74 -26.22 0.19 1.44
C GLY A 74 -25.07 0.81 2.23
N TRP A 75 -23.83 0.63 1.79
CA TRP A 75 -22.68 1.32 2.39
C TRP A 75 -22.81 2.83 2.21
N LEU A 76 -23.05 3.31 0.99
CA LEU A 76 -23.17 4.74 0.72
C LEU A 76 -24.34 5.40 1.46
N ALA A 77 -25.48 4.72 1.57
CA ALA A 77 -26.67 5.24 2.23
C ALA A 77 -26.54 5.28 3.76
N ALA A 78 -25.89 4.29 4.36
CA ALA A 78 -25.77 4.17 5.81
C ALA A 78 -24.33 3.80 6.20
N PRO A 79 -23.34 4.72 6.09
CA PRO A 79 -21.92 4.42 6.23
C PRO A 79 -21.49 3.88 7.60
N GLN A 80 -22.29 4.13 8.64
CA GLN A 80 -22.08 3.67 10.02
C GLN A 80 -22.93 2.44 10.39
N ASP A 81 -23.70 1.88 9.46
CA ASP A 81 -24.42 0.63 9.67
C ASP A 81 -23.52 -0.57 9.36
N TYR A 82 -23.26 -1.39 10.38
CA TYR A 82 -22.37 -2.55 10.31
C TYR A 82 -23.11 -3.89 10.47
N ALA A 83 -24.43 -3.91 10.24
CA ALA A 83 -25.21 -5.15 10.24
C ALA A 83 -24.63 -6.23 9.31
N GLU A 84 -24.14 -5.82 8.13
CA GLU A 84 -23.48 -6.69 7.15
C GLU A 84 -21.98 -6.86 7.38
N GLY A 85 -21.50 -6.48 8.55
CA GLY A 85 -20.12 -6.62 8.99
C GLY A 85 -19.27 -5.38 8.75
N SER A 86 -17.99 -5.58 9.02
CA SER A 86 -16.98 -4.52 9.04
C SER A 86 -16.76 -3.87 7.67
N ARG A 87 -16.31 -2.61 7.67
CA ARG A 87 -16.04 -1.81 6.46
C ARG A 87 -14.65 -1.20 6.47
N MET A 88 -14.06 -1.08 5.29
CA MET A 88 -12.77 -0.40 5.12
C MET A 88 -12.95 1.11 5.23
N LEU A 89 -12.09 1.80 5.98
CA LEU A 89 -12.05 3.25 6.05
C LEU A 89 -10.97 3.85 5.14
N SER A 90 -9.86 3.15 5.01
CA SER A 90 -8.77 3.55 4.12
C SER A 90 -7.92 2.33 3.77
N VAL A 91 -7.28 2.41 2.61
CA VAL A 91 -6.26 1.46 2.18
C VAL A 91 -5.01 2.25 1.87
N THR A 92 -3.90 1.90 2.52
CA THR A 92 -2.60 2.53 2.31
C THR A 92 -1.62 1.50 1.76
N ALA A 93 -0.94 1.84 0.67
CA ALA A 93 0.08 1.01 0.04
C ALA A 93 1.45 1.68 0.16
N SER A 94 2.47 0.90 0.54
CA SER A 94 3.83 1.40 0.74
C SER A 94 4.86 0.31 0.43
N GLY A 95 6.06 0.76 0.09
CA GLY A 95 7.21 -0.09 -0.13
C GLY A 95 8.38 0.25 0.78
N GLN A 96 9.53 -0.22 0.32
CA GLN A 96 10.83 -0.09 0.97
C GLN A 96 11.26 1.39 1.12
N ALA A 97 10.83 2.25 0.18
CA ALA A 97 11.05 3.69 0.21
C ALA A 97 10.41 4.38 1.43
N ASP A 98 9.25 3.91 1.89
CA ASP A 98 8.59 4.50 3.07
C ASP A 98 9.38 4.28 4.35
N VAL A 99 9.96 3.08 4.49
CA VAL A 99 10.86 2.79 5.61
C VAL A 99 12.09 3.68 5.56
N LEU A 100 12.68 3.88 4.37
CA LEU A 100 13.82 4.78 4.20
C LEU A 100 13.45 6.24 4.51
N GLN A 101 12.26 6.70 4.11
CA GLN A 101 11.78 8.05 4.42
C GLN A 101 11.71 8.28 5.93
N GLN A 102 11.20 7.31 6.69
CA GLN A 102 11.14 7.40 8.15
C GLN A 102 12.55 7.41 8.78
N GLN A 103 13.46 6.57 8.27
CA GLN A 103 14.87 6.56 8.70
C GLN A 103 15.58 7.89 8.41
N ALA A 104 15.38 8.45 7.22
CA ALA A 104 15.97 9.71 6.80
C ALA A 104 15.39 10.90 7.59
N ALA A 105 14.07 10.93 7.80
CA ALA A 105 13.43 11.97 8.62
C ALA A 105 13.96 11.95 10.06
N LYS A 106 14.16 10.75 10.64
CA LYS A 106 14.81 10.60 11.95
C LYS A 106 16.25 11.10 11.93
N ALA A 107 17.05 10.72 10.93
CA ALA A 107 18.43 11.18 10.80
C ALA A 107 18.53 12.71 10.70
N TYR A 108 17.62 13.34 9.94
CA TYR A 108 17.52 14.80 9.85
C TYR A 108 17.25 15.45 11.21
N VAL A 109 16.28 14.94 11.98
CA VAL A 109 15.97 15.43 13.33
C VAL A 109 17.14 15.22 14.30
N ASP A 110 17.86 14.11 14.17
CA ASP A 110 19.01 13.75 15.01
C ASP A 110 20.31 14.44 14.55
N TRP A 111 20.26 15.33 13.55
CA TRP A 111 21.43 16.00 12.95
C TRP A 111 22.49 15.03 12.40
N ASN A 112 22.06 13.83 11.98
CA ASN A 112 22.91 12.84 11.34
C ASN A 112 22.77 12.90 9.82
N ASN A 113 23.89 12.94 9.10
CA ASN A 113 23.89 12.98 7.64
C ASN A 113 23.82 11.58 7.05
N LEU A 114 22.61 11.04 6.91
CA LEU A 114 22.37 9.79 6.20
C LEU A 114 22.65 9.98 4.70
N ARG A 115 23.52 9.15 4.13
CA ARG A 115 23.82 9.16 2.69
C ARG A 115 23.27 7.92 2.00
N PRO A 116 22.99 7.98 0.69
CA PRO A 116 22.47 6.82 -0.05
C PRO A 116 23.37 5.58 0.06
N GLU A 117 24.69 5.76 0.02
CA GLU A 117 25.66 4.67 0.16
C GLU A 117 25.57 3.97 1.53
N ASP A 118 25.30 4.71 2.60
CA ASP A 118 25.15 4.16 3.95
C ASP A 118 23.79 3.43 4.07
N ALA A 119 22.75 4.01 3.46
CA ALA A 119 21.41 3.44 3.42
C ALA A 119 21.33 2.16 2.58
N LEU A 120 22.20 1.95 1.59
CA LEU A 120 22.14 0.79 0.69
C LEU A 120 23.14 -0.32 1.05
N THR A 121 23.82 -0.23 2.19
CA THR A 121 24.62 -1.33 2.72
C THR A 121 23.76 -2.57 2.98
N GLU A 122 24.38 -3.77 2.92
CA GLU A 122 23.71 -5.03 3.25
C GLU A 122 23.12 -5.02 4.66
N GLU A 123 23.81 -4.40 5.62
CA GLU A 123 23.31 -4.26 6.99
C GLU A 123 22.06 -3.38 7.03
N ALA A 124 22.08 -2.19 6.42
CA ALA A 124 20.93 -1.30 6.39
C ALA A 124 19.74 -1.94 5.65
N ARG A 125 20.01 -2.67 4.56
CA ARG A 125 19.01 -3.46 3.83
C ARG A 125 18.39 -4.54 4.72
N ALA A 126 19.21 -5.33 5.42
CA ALA A 126 18.74 -6.37 6.33
C ALA A 126 17.92 -5.79 7.50
N GLN A 127 18.27 -4.60 8.01
CA GLN A 127 17.50 -3.91 9.04
C GLN A 127 16.12 -3.48 8.50
N ARG A 128 16.03 -2.85 7.32
CA ARG A 128 14.74 -2.48 6.73
C ARG A 128 13.88 -3.70 6.38
N ALA A 129 14.51 -4.78 5.91
CA ALA A 129 13.85 -6.03 5.56
C ALA A 129 13.02 -6.65 6.70
N ARG A 130 13.31 -6.29 7.95
CA ARG A 130 12.51 -6.69 9.13
C ARG A 130 11.12 -6.07 9.17
N LEU A 131 10.95 -4.91 8.54
CA LEU A 131 9.67 -4.17 8.48
C LEU A 131 8.90 -4.53 7.21
N ILE A 132 9.56 -4.36 6.07
CA ILE A 132 9.08 -4.69 4.72
C ILE A 132 10.26 -5.35 4.03
N ALA A 133 10.14 -6.55 3.46
CA ALA A 133 11.25 -7.16 2.71
C ALA A 133 11.33 -6.59 1.28
N ASP A 134 12.42 -6.88 0.57
CA ASP A 134 12.47 -6.60 -0.86
C ASP A 134 11.35 -7.36 -1.59
N ASN A 135 10.90 -6.78 -2.69
CA ASN A 135 9.75 -7.21 -3.48
C ASN A 135 8.43 -7.26 -2.72
N GLN A 136 8.37 -6.81 -1.47
CA GLN A 136 7.11 -6.76 -0.72
C GLN A 136 6.43 -5.41 -0.87
N LEU A 137 5.17 -5.48 -1.30
CA LEU A 137 4.22 -4.39 -1.15
C LEU A 137 3.48 -4.56 0.18
N ARG A 138 3.58 -3.56 1.05
CA ARG A 138 2.79 -3.50 2.29
C ARG A 138 1.48 -2.77 2.02
N VAL A 139 0.37 -3.39 2.41
CA VAL A 139 -0.98 -2.83 2.30
C VAL A 139 -1.62 -2.81 3.69
N ASP A 140 -1.87 -1.61 4.19
CA ASP A 140 -2.52 -1.34 5.46
C ASP A 140 -4.01 -1.06 5.20
N ILE A 141 -4.89 -1.89 5.74
CA ILE A 141 -6.33 -1.74 5.62
C ILE A 141 -6.88 -1.32 6.98
N LYS A 142 -7.32 -0.06 7.07
CA LYS A 142 -8.03 0.44 8.23
C LYS A 142 -9.48 0.01 8.14
N VAL A 143 -9.99 -0.60 9.20
CA VAL A 143 -11.33 -1.18 9.28
C VAL A 143 -12.08 -0.62 10.48
N THR A 144 -13.40 -0.53 10.36
CA THR A 144 -14.34 -0.17 11.43
C THR A 144 -15.55 -1.10 11.42
N GLY A 145 -16.28 -1.15 12.54
CA GLY A 145 -17.53 -1.89 12.64
C GLY A 145 -17.38 -3.36 13.00
N ALA A 146 -16.20 -3.78 13.45
CA ALA A 146 -15.96 -5.18 13.79
C ALA A 146 -16.63 -5.54 15.13
N ALA A 147 -17.33 -6.67 15.18
CA ALA A 147 -18.00 -7.12 16.41
C ALA A 147 -17.03 -7.45 17.56
N SER A 148 -15.78 -7.78 17.24
CA SER A 148 -14.72 -8.09 18.21
C SER A 148 -13.35 -7.81 17.61
N GLU A 149 -12.31 -7.69 18.44
CA GLU A 149 -10.93 -7.61 17.94
C GLU A 149 -10.55 -8.88 17.14
N GLN A 150 -11.05 -10.06 17.55
CA GLN A 150 -10.74 -11.34 16.90
C GLN A 150 -11.29 -11.43 15.47
N THR A 151 -12.37 -10.69 15.18
CA THR A 151 -13.01 -10.61 13.85
C THR A 151 -12.02 -10.25 12.74
N ARG A 152 -10.95 -9.49 13.06
CA ARG A 152 -9.91 -9.10 12.10
C ARG A 152 -9.17 -10.26 11.42
N ARG A 153 -9.27 -11.47 11.98
CA ARG A 153 -8.69 -12.70 11.40
C ARG A 153 -9.54 -13.29 10.28
N ALA A 154 -10.82 -12.91 10.19
CA ALA A 154 -11.77 -13.46 9.22
C ALA A 154 -11.75 -12.72 7.87
N TYR A 155 -11.07 -11.58 7.78
CA TYR A 155 -10.98 -10.80 6.53
C TYR A 155 -10.18 -11.56 5.49
N ARG A 156 -10.75 -11.69 4.29
CA ARG A 156 -10.06 -12.31 3.14
C ARG A 156 -9.63 -11.20 2.20
N VAL A 157 -8.33 -11.16 1.94
CA VAL A 157 -7.71 -10.10 1.13
C VAL A 157 -6.79 -10.71 0.09
N ARG A 158 -6.82 -10.18 -1.13
CA ARG A 158 -5.87 -10.50 -2.21
C ARG A 158 -5.68 -9.30 -3.12
N LEU A 159 -4.57 -9.25 -3.85
CA LEU A 159 -4.42 -8.33 -4.96
C LEU A 159 -4.93 -8.97 -6.25
N GLN A 160 -5.54 -8.16 -7.10
CA GLN A 160 -5.82 -8.47 -8.50
C GLN A 160 -4.95 -7.56 -9.36
N THR A 161 -4.11 -8.16 -10.21
CA THR A 161 -3.03 -7.45 -10.94
C THR A 161 -3.24 -7.45 -12.45
N GLY A 162 -4.30 -8.13 -12.90
CA GLY A 162 -4.83 -8.19 -14.26
C GLY A 162 -6.25 -8.78 -14.19
N GLU A 163 -6.87 -9.12 -15.31
CA GLU A 163 -8.26 -9.61 -15.30
C GLU A 163 -8.44 -10.86 -14.42
N ASN A 164 -7.54 -11.84 -14.54
CA ASN A 164 -7.64 -13.13 -13.85
C ASN A 164 -6.40 -13.48 -13.01
N THR A 165 -5.52 -12.51 -12.76
CA THR A 165 -4.30 -12.72 -11.97
C THR A 165 -4.50 -12.25 -10.55
N PHE A 166 -4.38 -13.18 -9.61
CA PHE A 166 -4.56 -12.92 -8.18
C PHE A 166 -3.30 -13.26 -7.38
N VAL A 167 -2.99 -12.40 -6.40
CA VAL A 167 -1.86 -12.57 -5.49
C VAL A 167 -2.39 -12.56 -4.06
N ASN A 168 -2.24 -13.69 -3.37
CA ASN A 168 -2.54 -13.78 -1.94
C ASN A 168 -1.43 -13.12 -1.12
N PRO A 169 -1.74 -12.60 0.08
CA PRO A 169 -0.73 -12.05 0.97
C PRO A 169 0.23 -13.16 1.42
N ALA A 170 1.52 -12.89 1.40
CA ALA A 170 2.56 -13.77 1.95
C ALA A 170 2.57 -13.73 3.48
N ARG A 171 2.14 -12.61 4.07
CA ARG A 171 2.07 -12.41 5.52
C ARG A 171 0.93 -11.46 5.88
N GLN A 172 0.34 -11.68 7.05
CA GLN A 172 -0.60 -10.78 7.71
C GLN A 172 -0.04 -10.37 9.07
N SER A 173 -0.26 -9.12 9.47
CA SER A 173 0.07 -8.59 10.80
C SER A 173 -1.01 -7.59 11.25
N TYR A 174 -0.87 -7.07 12.46
CA TYR A 174 -1.78 -6.10 13.07
C TYR A 174 -0.99 -4.92 13.63
N VAL A 175 -1.52 -3.72 13.49
CA VAL A 175 -0.99 -2.54 14.18
C VAL A 175 -1.56 -2.53 15.61
N ALA A 176 -0.83 -1.99 16.57
CA ALA A 176 -1.30 -1.81 17.94
C ALA A 176 -2.23 -0.58 18.07
N ASP A 177 -3.24 -0.49 17.18
CA ASP A 177 -4.20 0.63 17.10
C ASP A 177 -5.65 0.17 17.25
N TRP A 178 -5.87 -1.12 17.54
CA TRP A 178 -7.20 -1.69 17.70
C TRP A 178 -7.86 -1.19 18.98
N LYS A 179 -9.06 -0.63 18.84
CA LYS A 179 -9.83 -0.08 19.94
C LYS A 179 -11.33 -0.24 19.73
N GLN A 180 -12.05 -0.32 20.84
CA GLN A 180 -13.50 -0.36 20.86
C GLN A 180 -14.06 1.07 20.94
N SER A 181 -15.05 1.39 20.10
CA SER A 181 -15.83 2.63 20.17
C SER A 181 -16.99 2.51 21.17
N ALA A 182 -17.67 3.64 21.43
CA ALA A 182 -18.74 3.72 22.42
C ALA A 182 -19.96 2.83 22.09
N ASP A 183 -20.14 2.48 20.82
CA ASP A 183 -21.14 1.55 20.29
C ASP A 183 -20.77 0.06 20.49
N GLY A 184 -19.62 -0.22 21.13
CA GLY A 184 -19.13 -1.57 21.37
C GLY A 184 -18.46 -2.22 20.14
N LEU A 185 -18.32 -1.50 19.03
CA LEU A 185 -17.67 -2.00 17.82
C LEU A 185 -16.18 -1.71 17.83
N TRP A 186 -15.42 -2.50 17.09
CA TRP A 186 -13.97 -2.42 17.02
C TRP A 186 -13.50 -1.80 15.71
N SER A 187 -12.45 -1.00 15.82
CA SER A 187 -11.75 -0.39 14.70
C SER A 187 -10.24 -0.55 14.87
N GLY A 188 -9.52 -0.67 13.76
CA GLY A 188 -8.06 -0.76 13.77
C GLY A 188 -7.51 -1.09 12.38
N THR A 189 -6.22 -1.35 12.31
CA THR A 189 -5.52 -1.60 11.05
C THR A 189 -5.03 -3.04 10.96
N VAL A 190 -5.33 -3.70 9.83
CA VAL A 190 -4.73 -4.97 9.45
C VAL A 190 -3.70 -4.72 8.35
N VAL A 191 -2.53 -5.33 8.49
CA VAL A 191 -1.43 -5.17 7.54
C VAL A 191 -1.27 -6.45 6.73
N TYR A 192 -1.21 -6.33 5.42
CA TYR A 192 -0.98 -7.42 4.48
C TYR A 192 0.29 -7.16 3.68
N TYR A 193 1.12 -8.18 3.51
CA TYR A 193 2.34 -8.10 2.72
C TYR A 193 2.20 -8.97 1.49
N PHE A 194 2.37 -8.40 0.30
CA PHE A 194 2.27 -9.08 -0.97
C PHE A 194 3.65 -9.19 -1.62
N ASP A 195 4.06 -10.40 -1.95
CA ASP A 195 5.35 -10.65 -2.59
C ASP A 195 5.21 -10.55 -4.12
N ALA A 196 5.94 -9.62 -4.72
CA ALA A 196 6.03 -9.44 -6.15
C ALA A 196 7.10 -10.31 -6.81
N SER A 197 7.89 -11.05 -6.03
CA SER A 197 8.90 -11.97 -6.57
C SER A 197 8.25 -12.94 -7.55
N PRO A 198 8.97 -13.36 -8.62
CA PRO A 198 8.41 -14.22 -9.65
C PRO A 198 7.73 -15.46 -9.06
N ALA A 199 6.58 -15.84 -9.63
CA ALA A 199 6.00 -17.14 -9.33
C ALA A 199 6.92 -18.25 -9.86
N GLU A 200 6.81 -19.45 -9.29
CA GLU A 200 7.58 -20.61 -9.73
C GLU A 200 7.40 -20.84 -11.24
N GLY A 201 8.53 -20.92 -11.97
CA GLY A 201 8.53 -21.09 -13.43
C GLY A 201 8.20 -19.83 -14.25
N GLN A 202 8.05 -18.66 -13.62
CA GLN A 202 7.82 -17.39 -14.31
C GLN A 202 9.03 -16.45 -14.19
N THR A 203 9.17 -15.56 -15.17
CA THR A 203 10.18 -14.50 -15.18
C THR A 203 9.51 -13.14 -14.99
N GLY A 204 10.12 -12.27 -14.19
CA GLY A 204 9.59 -10.94 -13.91
C GLY A 204 8.66 -10.90 -12.69
N LEU A 205 8.29 -9.70 -12.28
CA LEU A 205 7.48 -9.48 -11.08
C LEU A 205 6.03 -9.93 -11.29
N ARG A 206 5.38 -10.38 -10.23
CA ARG A 206 3.96 -10.79 -10.25
C ARG A 206 2.98 -9.65 -10.51
N PHE A 207 3.45 -8.41 -10.37
CA PHE A 207 2.71 -7.21 -10.72
C PHE A 207 3.66 -6.09 -11.13
N ASP A 208 3.20 -5.25 -12.04
CA ASP A 208 3.94 -4.13 -12.59
C ASP A 208 4.09 -3.01 -11.54
N PRO A 209 5.32 -2.61 -11.17
CA PRO A 209 5.55 -1.53 -10.21
C PRO A 209 5.13 -0.13 -10.68
N ASN A 210 4.86 0.05 -11.98
CA ASN A 210 4.26 1.28 -12.51
C ASN A 210 2.77 1.10 -12.85
N GLY A 211 2.22 -0.09 -12.58
CA GLY A 211 0.87 -0.46 -12.96
C GLY A 211 -0.16 -0.13 -11.89
N LYS A 212 -1.38 -0.60 -12.15
CA LYS A 212 -2.49 -0.54 -11.20
C LYS A 212 -2.79 -1.93 -10.69
N VAL A 213 -3.12 -2.01 -9.40
CA VAL A 213 -3.59 -3.23 -8.76
C VAL A 213 -4.89 -2.95 -8.02
N ASN A 214 -5.68 -3.97 -7.80
CA ASN A 214 -6.94 -3.90 -7.08
C ASN A 214 -6.83 -4.70 -5.78
N VAL A 215 -6.98 -4.05 -4.63
CA VAL A 215 -7.10 -4.74 -3.34
C VAL A 215 -8.52 -5.27 -3.21
N GLN A 216 -8.69 -6.58 -3.34
CA GLN A 216 -9.96 -7.25 -3.11
C GLN A 216 -10.11 -7.62 -1.64
N PHE A 217 -11.26 -7.29 -1.07
CA PHE A 217 -11.57 -7.45 0.34
C PHE A 217 -12.95 -8.08 0.52
N TYR A 218 -13.00 -9.14 1.33
CA TYR A 218 -14.22 -9.64 1.97
C TYR A 218 -14.09 -9.46 3.48
N ASN A 219 -15.17 -8.98 4.08
CA ASN A 219 -15.29 -8.94 5.53
C ASN A 219 -15.69 -10.32 6.10
N GLU A 220 -15.89 -10.36 7.41
CA GLU A 220 -16.24 -11.55 8.20
C GLU A 220 -17.61 -12.16 7.87
N LYS A 221 -18.55 -11.39 7.31
CA LYS A 221 -19.88 -11.87 6.90
C LYS A 221 -19.88 -12.36 5.45
N SER A 222 -18.93 -11.89 4.64
CA SER A 222 -18.55 -12.46 3.34
C SER A 222 -19.63 -12.50 2.24
N GLN A 223 -20.72 -11.74 2.36
CA GLN A 223 -21.74 -11.62 1.31
C GLN A 223 -21.36 -10.60 0.22
N CYS A 224 -20.59 -9.58 0.59
CA CYS A 224 -20.18 -8.49 -0.28
C CYS A 224 -18.66 -8.48 -0.49
N GLY A 225 -18.21 -8.38 -1.75
CA GLY A 225 -16.80 -8.27 -2.11
C GLY A 225 -16.49 -6.88 -2.67
N TYR A 226 -15.50 -6.21 -2.08
CA TYR A 226 -15.12 -4.84 -2.44
C TYR A 226 -13.70 -4.78 -3.00
N SER A 227 -13.49 -3.94 -4.01
CA SER A 227 -12.20 -3.73 -4.65
C SER A 227 -11.78 -2.27 -4.51
N VAL A 228 -10.54 -2.04 -4.09
CA VAL A 228 -9.95 -0.70 -3.96
C VAL A 228 -8.80 -0.58 -4.95
N PRO A 229 -8.88 0.32 -5.95
CA PRO A 229 -7.81 0.49 -6.92
C PRO A 229 -6.62 1.22 -6.27
N LEU A 230 -5.43 0.70 -6.51
CA LEU A 230 -4.15 1.31 -6.16
C LEU A 230 -3.36 1.57 -7.44
N ASP A 231 -2.62 2.67 -7.43
CA ASP A 231 -1.73 3.09 -8.51
C ASP A 231 -0.29 3.01 -8.01
N LEU A 232 0.40 1.93 -8.36
CA LEU A 232 1.79 1.70 -7.96
C LEU A 232 2.72 2.72 -8.65
N GLY A 233 2.27 3.31 -9.76
CA GLY A 233 2.88 4.44 -10.46
C GLY A 233 2.98 5.74 -9.66
N SER A 234 2.23 5.87 -8.56
CA SER A 234 2.01 7.14 -7.85
C SER A 234 2.94 7.41 -6.66
N PHE A 235 3.72 6.41 -6.22
CA PHE A 235 4.62 6.52 -5.05
C PHE A 235 5.93 5.78 -5.28
N TYR A 236 6.92 5.90 -4.37
CA TYR A 236 8.21 5.17 -4.39
C TYR A 236 8.20 3.80 -3.70
#